data_AF-A0A3M0WBV6-F1
#
_entry.id   AF-A0A3M0WBV6-F1
#
_cell.length_a   1.000
_cell.length_b   1.000
_cell.length_c   1.000
_cell.angle_alpha   90.00
_cell.angle_beta   90.00
_cell.angle_gamma   90.00
#
_symmetry.space_group_name_H-M   'P 1'
#
loop_
_entity.id
_entity.type
_entity.pdbx_description
1 polymer ?
#
loop_
_entity_poly.entity_id
_entity_poly.type
_entity_poly.pdbx_seq_one_letter_code
_entity_poly.pdbx_strand_id
1 'polypeptide(L)'
;MPPLPSQQQRTTSMAEPGSEAATLKLIENVLDYIRANLSNIERVWGADSVQYKSASEIMNSYLDENLRAHSVDKEDIADLLAKMSVGDDTRR
;
A
#
# COMPACT_ATOMS: atom_id res chain seq x y z
N MET A 1 42.53 26.81 -25.61
CA MET A 1 41.71 25.73 -25.02
C MET A 1 40.81 26.33 -23.96
N PRO A 2 39.47 26.25 -24.09
CA PRO A 2 38.58 26.65 -23.00
C PRO A 2 38.25 25.44 -22.08
N PRO A 3 38.12 25.62 -20.75
CA PRO A 3 37.63 24.57 -19.85
C PRO A 3 36.09 24.52 -19.82
N LEU A 4 35.58 23.36 -19.41
CA LEU A 4 34.18 22.92 -19.42
C LEU A 4 33.22 23.79 -18.58
N PRO A 5 31.92 23.82 -18.91
CA PRO A 5 30.89 24.27 -17.97
C PRO A 5 30.57 23.17 -16.95
N SER A 6 30.88 23.42 -15.68
CA SER A 6 30.41 22.62 -14.55
C SER A 6 29.45 23.46 -13.73
N GLN A 7 28.13 23.29 -13.92
CA GLN A 7 27.11 23.48 -12.86
C GLN A 7 25.85 22.69 -13.25
N GLN A 8 25.85 21.39 -12.94
CA GLN A 8 24.61 20.68 -12.63
C GLN A 8 24.06 21.28 -11.34
N GLN A 9 23.15 22.24 -11.46
CA GLN A 9 22.30 22.65 -10.35
C GLN A 9 21.43 21.45 -9.98
N ARG A 10 21.76 20.88 -8.83
CA ARG A 10 20.94 19.95 -8.05
C ARG A 10 19.50 20.45 -8.05
N THR A 11 18.63 19.77 -8.76
CA THR A 11 17.21 19.81 -8.49
C THR A 11 17.01 19.09 -7.16
N THR A 12 16.94 19.85 -6.08
CA THR A 12 16.30 19.38 -4.85
C THR A 12 14.86 19.05 -5.21
N SER A 13 14.60 17.76 -5.42
CA SER A 13 13.25 17.21 -5.53
C SER A 13 12.56 17.42 -4.19
N MET A 14 11.92 18.57 -4.02
CA MET A 14 10.89 18.74 -3.00
C MET A 14 9.74 17.84 -3.45
N ALA A 15 9.65 16.65 -2.86
CA ALA A 15 8.48 15.79 -3.03
C ALA A 15 7.24 16.59 -2.56
N GLU A 16 6.32 16.86 -3.48
CA GLU A 16 5.11 17.61 -3.16
C GLU A 16 4.21 16.75 -2.23
N PRO A 17 3.72 17.28 -1.10
CA PRO A 17 2.85 16.56 -0.17
C PRO A 17 1.52 16.11 -0.79
N GLY A 18 1.13 16.65 -1.96
CA GLY A 18 -0.03 16.17 -2.73
C GLY A 18 0.17 14.80 -3.40
N SER A 19 1.42 14.40 -3.65
CA SER A 19 1.75 13.13 -4.32
C SER A 19 1.59 11.93 -3.39
N GLU A 20 1.89 12.09 -2.10
CA GLU A 20 1.81 11.02 -1.11
C GLU A 20 0.36 10.66 -0.80
N ALA A 21 -0.51 11.66 -0.59
CA ALA A 21 -1.94 11.46 -0.38
C ALA A 21 -2.64 10.79 -1.59
N ALA A 22 -2.26 11.16 -2.82
CA ALA A 22 -2.77 10.51 -4.02
C ALA A 22 -2.32 9.05 -4.14
N THR A 23 -1.08 8.76 -3.73
CA THR A 23 -0.51 7.42 -3.73
C THR A 23 -1.20 6.53 -2.69
N LEU A 24 -1.44 7.03 -1.48
CA LEU A 24 -2.18 6.32 -0.44
C LEU A 24 -3.60 5.96 -0.89
N LYS A 25 -4.31 6.90 -1.51
CA LYS A 25 -5.65 6.65 -2.04
C LYS A 25 -5.67 5.60 -3.16
N LEU A 26 -4.62 5.56 -3.98
CA LEU A 26 -4.48 4.51 -5.00
C LEU A 26 -4.25 3.14 -4.35
N ILE A 27 -3.42 3.07 -3.31
CA ILE A 27 -3.19 1.85 -2.53
C ILE A 27 -4.49 1.35 -1.90
N GLU A 28 -5.27 2.22 -1.26
CA GLU A 28 -6.58 1.90 -0.69
C GLU A 28 -7.53 1.32 -1.75
N ASN A 29 -7.65 1.96 -2.91
CA ASN A 29 -8.48 1.46 -4.00
C ASN A 29 -8.06 0.06 -4.46
N VAL A 30 -6.76 -0.19 -4.61
CA VAL A 30 -6.24 -1.51 -5.01
C VAL A 30 -6.58 -2.56 -3.95
N LEU A 31 -6.43 -2.25 -2.66
CA LEU A 31 -6.80 -3.15 -1.57
C LEU A 31 -8.30 -3.46 -1.56
N ASP A 32 -9.15 -2.48 -1.87
CA ASP A 32 -10.59 -2.70 -1.97
C ASP A 32 -10.97 -3.58 -3.16
N TYR A 33 -10.29 -3.43 -4.30
CA TYR A 33 -10.46 -4.36 -5.43
C TYR A 33 -10.04 -5.78 -5.09
N ILE A 34 -8.95 -5.95 -4.34
CA ILE A 34 -8.49 -7.26 -3.86
C ILE A 34 -9.55 -7.89 -2.95
N ARG A 35 -10.09 -7.14 -1.98
CA ARG A 35 -11.16 -7.61 -1.08
C ARG A 35 -12.43 -7.98 -1.84
N ALA A 36 -12.85 -7.16 -2.81
CA ALA A 36 -14.03 -7.44 -3.62
C ALA A 36 -13.86 -8.71 -4.46
N ASN A 37 -12.66 -8.93 -5.01
CA ASN A 37 -12.36 -10.16 -5.76
C ASN A 37 -12.39 -11.40 -4.87
N LEU A 38 -11.78 -11.36 -3.68
CA LEU A 38 -11.85 -12.48 -2.73
C LEU A 38 -13.30 -12.77 -2.31
N SER A 39 -14.08 -11.73 -2.03
CA SER A 39 -15.50 -11.87 -1.67
C SER A 39 -16.30 -12.51 -2.80
N ASN A 40 -16.01 -12.15 -4.05
CA ASN A 40 -16.64 -12.78 -5.21
C ASN A 40 -16.23 -14.25 -5.35
N ILE A 41 -14.95 -14.57 -5.14
CA ILE A 41 -14.45 -15.94 -5.21
C ILE A 41 -15.09 -16.79 -4.10
N GLU A 42 -15.15 -16.27 -2.89
CA GLU A 42 -15.82 -16.91 -1.75
C GLU A 42 -17.30 -17.18 -2.04
N ARG A 43 -18.01 -16.18 -2.57
CA ARG A 43 -19.44 -16.30 -2.89
C ARG A 43 -19.71 -17.34 -3.97
N VAL A 44 -18.82 -17.50 -4.95
CA VAL A 44 -19.02 -18.40 -6.10
C VAL A 44 -18.56 -19.82 -5.80
N TRP A 45 -17.41 -20.00 -5.14
CA TRP A 45 -16.78 -21.30 -4.93
C TRP A 45 -16.76 -21.76 -3.47
N GLY A 46 -16.98 -20.86 -2.51
CA GLY A 46 -16.91 -21.12 -1.07
C GLY A 46 -15.51 -20.90 -0.49
N ALA A 47 -15.43 -20.56 0.80
CA ALA A 47 -14.18 -20.31 1.51
C ALA A 47 -13.24 -21.52 1.56
N ASP A 48 -13.79 -22.73 1.56
CA ASP A 48 -12.99 -23.97 1.59
C ASP A 48 -12.47 -24.41 0.22
N SER A 49 -12.87 -23.71 -0.85
CA SER A 49 -12.48 -24.04 -2.22
C SER A 49 -10.99 -23.83 -2.47
N VAL A 50 -10.46 -24.62 -3.40
CA VAL A 50 -9.07 -24.47 -3.87
C VAL A 50 -8.87 -23.09 -4.51
N GLN A 51 -9.90 -22.56 -5.17
CA GLN A 51 -9.90 -21.25 -5.79
C GLN A 51 -9.74 -20.14 -4.75
N TYR A 52 -10.51 -20.18 -3.67
CA TYR A 52 -10.40 -19.20 -2.59
C TYR A 52 -9.05 -19.28 -1.88
N LYS A 53 -8.59 -20.48 -1.53
CA LYS A 53 -7.29 -20.70 -0.88
C LYS A 53 -6.14 -20.19 -1.75
N SER A 54 -6.11 -20.59 -3.02
CA SER A 54 -5.07 -20.15 -3.96
C SER A 54 -5.09 -18.64 -4.20
N ALA A 55 -6.27 -18.03 -4.36
CA ALA A 55 -6.37 -16.58 -4.54
C ALA A 55 -5.89 -15.82 -3.30
N SER A 56 -6.27 -16.29 -2.10
CA SER A 56 -5.84 -15.71 -0.83
C SER A 56 -4.33 -15.83 -0.62
N GLU A 57 -3.73 -16.98 -0.95
CA GLU A 57 -2.27 -17.18 -0.89
C GLU A 57 -1.52 -16.24 -1.83
N ILE A 58 -1.95 -16.13 -3.09
CA ILE A 58 -1.32 -15.24 -4.08
C ILE A 58 -1.40 -13.78 -3.61
N MET A 59 -2.56 -13.34 -3.15
CA MET A 59 -2.75 -11.96 -2.69
C MET A 59 -1.93 -11.64 -1.43
N ASN A 60 -1.82 -12.58 -0.49
CA ASN A 60 -0.95 -12.43 0.67
C ASN A 60 0.53 -12.40 0.29
N SER A 61 0.98 -13.22 -0.68
CA SER A 61 2.37 -13.18 -1.18
C SER A 61 2.71 -11.81 -1.75
N TYR A 62 1.83 -11.26 -2.60
CA TYR A 62 2.05 -9.93 -3.15
C TYR A 62 2.07 -8.85 -2.07
N LEU A 63 1.17 -8.91 -1.08
CA LEU A 63 1.19 -7.95 0.02
C LEU A 63 2.52 -8.04 0.77
N ASP A 64 2.95 -9.24 1.16
CA ASP A 64 4.20 -9.46 1.90
C ASP A 64 5.44 -9.01 1.11
N GLU A 65 5.49 -9.27 -0.19
CA GLU A 65 6.56 -8.79 -1.07
C GLU A 65 6.63 -7.26 -1.12
N ASN A 66 5.47 -6.60 -1.25
CA ASN A 66 5.40 -5.14 -1.27
C ASN A 66 5.80 -4.54 0.09
N LEU A 67 5.36 -5.12 1.21
CA LEU A 67 5.75 -4.67 2.55
C LEU A 67 7.28 -4.77 2.75
N ARG A 68 7.88 -5.89 2.35
CA ARG A 68 9.35 -6.08 2.41
C ARG A 68 10.09 -5.10 1.50
N ALA A 69 9.61 -4.90 0.27
CA ALA A 69 10.24 -4.00 -0.69
C ALA A 69 10.27 -2.54 -0.19
N HIS A 70 9.27 -2.14 0.60
CA HIS A 70 9.16 -0.80 1.15
C HIS A 70 9.67 -0.68 2.60
N SER A 71 10.30 -1.73 3.16
CA SER A 71 10.80 -1.76 4.54
C SER A 71 9.73 -1.38 5.57
N VAL A 72 8.48 -1.77 5.31
CA VAL A 72 7.37 -1.54 6.22
C VAL A 72 7.27 -2.77 7.12
N ASP A 73 7.61 -2.62 8.40
CA ASP A 73 7.42 -3.68 9.36
C ASP A 73 5.92 -3.85 9.66
N LYS A 74 5.47 -5.11 9.74
CA LYS A 74 4.05 -5.41 10.02
C LYS A 74 3.58 -4.82 11.36
N GLU A 75 4.50 -4.66 12.31
CA GLU A 75 4.25 -4.00 13.59
C GLU A 75 3.97 -2.50 13.42
N ASP A 76 4.68 -1.81 12.52
CA ASP A 76 4.44 -0.40 12.22
C ASP A 76 3.06 -0.18 11.59
N ILE A 77 2.58 -1.13 10.77
CA ILE A 77 1.22 -1.07 10.20
C ILE A 77 0.16 -1.26 11.29
N ALA A 78 0.36 -2.21 12.21
CA ALA A 78 -0.55 -2.44 13.32
C ALA A 78 -0.65 -1.21 14.23
N ASP A 79 0.48 -0.57 14.52
CA ASP A 79 0.55 0.68 15.26
C ASP A 79 -0.10 1.85 14.50
N LEU A 80 0.06 1.93 13.18
CA LEU A 80 -0.59 2.94 12.34
C LEU A 80 -2.12 2.78 12.35
N LEU A 81 -2.60 1.54 12.20
CA LEU A 81 -4.03 1.20 12.26
C LEU A 81 -4.61 1.49 13.64
N ALA A 82 -3.89 1.18 14.72
CA ALA A 82 -4.31 1.51 16.07
C ALA A 82 -4.43 3.02 16.28
N LYS A 83 -3.46 3.82 15.81
CA LYS A 83 -3.47 5.28 15.91
C LYS A 83 -4.59 5.92 15.07
N MET A 84 -4.90 5.37 13.90
CA MET A 84 -6.03 5.84 13.08
C MET A 84 -7.39 5.46 13.68
N SER A 85 -7.51 4.29 14.31
CA SER A 85 -8.74 3.87 14.98
C SER A 85 -9.07 4.70 16.23
N VAL A 86 -8.07 5.28 16.90
CA VAL A 86 -8.25 6.10 18.12
C VAL A 86 -8.71 7.53 17.78
N GLY A 87 -8.62 7.96 16.52
CA GLY A 87 -8.99 9.31 16.07
C GLY A 87 -10.49 9.60 15.99
N ASP A 88 -11.36 8.60 16.10
CA ASP A 88 -12.82 8.76 15.89
C ASP A 88 -13.63 8.87 17.20
N ASP A 89 -13.01 8.61 18.37
CA ASP A 89 -13.69 8.60 19.68
C ASP A 89 -13.57 9.92 20.49
N THR A 90 -12.97 10.98 19.94
CA THR A 90 -12.79 12.27 20.66
C THR A 90 -13.74 13.40 20.24
N ARG A 91 -14.83 13.10 19.54
CA ARG A 91 -15.95 14.05 19.32
C ARG A 91 -17.30 13.47 19.71
N ARG A 92 -17.55 13.35 21.01
CA ARG A 92 -18.91 13.36 21.58
C ARG A 92 -18.96 14.16 22.86
#